data_AF-A0A267T7B2-F1
#
_entry.id   AF-A0A267T7B2-F1
#
_cell.length_a   1.000
_cell.length_b   1.000
_cell.length_c   1.000
_cell.angle_alpha   90.00
_cell.angle_beta   90.00
_cell.angle_gamma   90.00
#
_symmetry.space_group_name_H-M   'P 1'
#
loop_
_entity.id
_entity.type
_entity.pdbx_description
1 polymer ?
#
loop_
_entity_poly.entity_id
_entity_poly.type
_entity_poly.pdbx_seq_one_letter_code
_entity_poly.pdbx_strand_id
1 'polypeptide(L)'
;MAKAILVEENIKVGEKILVELDKIIPDIIGAFWFLFEETEEWKLIFVSPTFDTKGPRFAYKLILDVLQKNSIKENLIAFEDISILPVSSPIFSLFKTAIKTGKDISNIRFRKNSINGVIIEDAMLYRVLSNKQVA
;
A
#
# COMPACT_ATOMS: atom_id res chain seq x y z
N MET A 1 -17.08 -11.41 -11.29
CA MET A 1 -17.39 -10.44 -12.37
C MET A 1 -16.61 -9.16 -12.09
N ALA A 2 -15.80 -8.77 -13.08
CA ALA A 2 -14.94 -7.57 -13.24
C ALA A 2 -14.52 -6.78 -11.98
N LYS A 3 -13.35 -7.11 -11.41
CA LYS A 3 -12.63 -6.20 -10.48
C LYS A 3 -11.23 -5.83 -10.98
N ALA A 4 -11.07 -5.55 -12.27
CA ALA A 4 -9.78 -5.10 -12.80
C ALA A 4 -9.59 -3.57 -12.81
N ILE A 5 -10.63 -2.78 -12.49
CA ILE A 5 -10.55 -1.32 -12.54
C ILE A 5 -10.47 -0.75 -11.13
N LEU A 6 -9.31 -0.18 -10.80
CA LEU A 6 -9.16 0.70 -9.64
C LEU A 6 -9.78 2.06 -9.99
N VAL A 7 -10.88 2.42 -9.34
CA VAL A 7 -11.55 3.71 -9.56
C VAL A 7 -11.02 4.79 -8.63
N GLU A 8 -11.19 6.05 -9.03
CA GLU A 8 -10.73 7.23 -8.30
C GLU A 8 -11.17 7.26 -6.83
N GLU A 9 -12.38 6.74 -6.53
CA GLU A 9 -12.88 6.69 -5.17
C GLU A 9 -12.08 5.72 -4.29
N ASN A 10 -11.68 4.55 -4.82
CA ASN A 10 -10.79 3.64 -4.08
C ASN A 10 -9.43 4.30 -3.83
N ILE A 11 -8.93 5.07 -4.81
CA ILE A 11 -7.64 5.76 -4.70
C ILE A 11 -7.69 6.79 -3.57
N LYS A 12 -8.74 7.61 -3.52
CA LYS A 12 -8.91 8.61 -2.44
C LYS A 12 -9.09 7.96 -1.07
N VAL A 13 -9.78 6.81 -1.02
CA VAL A 13 -9.95 6.07 0.23
C VAL A 13 -8.63 5.48 0.72
N GLY A 14 -7.81 4.91 -0.17
CA GLY A 14 -6.47 4.41 0.19
C GLY A 14 -5.57 5.53 0.73
N GLU A 15 -5.59 6.70 0.10
CA GLU A 15 -4.89 7.90 0.58
C GLU A 15 -5.38 8.33 1.97
N LYS A 16 -6.70 8.39 2.18
CA LYS A 16 -7.27 8.73 3.49
C LYS A 16 -6.83 7.74 4.58
N ILE A 17 -6.81 6.44 4.29
CA ILE A 17 -6.37 5.42 5.25
C ILE A 17 -4.89 5.65 5.61
N LEU A 18 -4.04 5.93 4.62
CA LEU A 18 -2.63 6.24 4.85
C LEU A 18 -2.46 7.46 5.78
N VAL A 19 -3.19 8.55 5.51
CA VAL A 19 -3.15 9.77 6.35
C VAL A 19 -3.53 9.48 7.80
N GLU A 20 -4.55 8.66 8.03
CA GLU A 20 -4.98 8.32 9.39
C GLU A 20 -4.02 7.35 10.08
N LEU A 21 -3.44 6.40 9.34
CA LEU A 21 -2.44 5.50 9.89
C LEU A 21 -1.13 6.25 10.24
N ASP A 22 -0.71 7.22 9.44
CA ASP A 22 0.50 8.02 9.68
C ASP A 22 0.48 8.77 11.02
N LYS A 23 -0.71 9.16 11.48
CA LYS A 23 -0.88 9.79 12.80
C LYS A 23 -0.54 8.85 13.95
N ILE A 24 -0.52 7.54 13.71
CA ILE A 24 -0.35 6.48 14.71
C ILE A 24 0.98 5.74 14.49
N ILE A 25 1.34 5.47 13.23
CA ILE A 25 2.49 4.68 12.78
C ILE A 25 3.31 5.55 11.80
N PRO A 26 4.19 6.42 12.31
CA PRO A 26 4.92 7.38 11.46
C PRO A 26 6.02 6.75 10.59
N ASP A 27 6.27 5.45 10.74
CA ASP A 27 7.27 4.68 10.00
C ASP A 27 6.66 3.83 8.87
N ILE A 28 5.46 4.17 8.38
CA ILE A 28 4.95 3.61 7.12
C ILE A 28 5.83 4.07 5.97
N ILE A 29 6.62 3.15 5.43
CA ILE A 29 7.60 3.37 4.36
C ILE A 29 7.07 2.95 2.98
N GLY A 30 6.01 2.16 2.95
CA GLY A 30 5.35 1.71 1.72
C GLY A 30 3.85 1.79 1.85
N ALA A 31 3.19 2.42 0.87
CA ALA A 31 1.74 2.44 0.75
C ALA A 31 1.38 2.53 -0.73
N PHE A 32 0.64 1.54 -1.25
CA PHE A 32 0.29 1.49 -2.66
C PHE A 32 -0.84 0.50 -2.95
N TRP A 33 -1.60 0.77 -4.00
CA TRP A 33 -2.42 -0.26 -4.64
C TRP A 33 -1.58 -1.07 -5.61
N PHE A 34 -1.78 -2.38 -5.63
CA PHE A 34 -1.13 -3.30 -6.55
C PHE A 34 -2.16 -4.26 -7.15
N LEU A 35 -2.12 -4.44 -8.47
CA LEU A 35 -2.93 -5.44 -9.16
C LEU A 35 -2.16 -6.76 -9.24
N PHE A 36 -2.69 -7.79 -8.58
CA PHE A 36 -2.20 -9.15 -8.73
C PHE A 36 -2.78 -9.75 -10.00
N GLU A 37 -1.92 -9.95 -11.01
CA GLU A 37 -2.33 -10.45 -12.34
C GLU A 37 -2.99 -11.83 -12.26
N GLU A 38 -2.46 -12.73 -11.43
CA GLU A 38 -2.96 -14.11 -11.30
C GLU A 38 -4.40 -14.19 -10.81
N THR A 39 -4.82 -13.25 -9.96
CA THR A 39 -6.16 -13.22 -9.35
C THR A 39 -7.06 -12.12 -9.91
N GLU A 40 -6.51 -11.23 -10.73
CA GLU A 40 -7.14 -9.98 -11.17
C GLU A 40 -7.66 -9.12 -10.00
N GLU A 41 -6.97 -9.16 -8.85
CA GLU A 41 -7.39 -8.44 -7.64
C GLU A 41 -6.47 -7.27 -7.33
N TRP A 42 -7.10 -6.13 -7.03
CA TRP A 42 -6.43 -4.98 -6.43
C TRP A 42 -6.27 -5.18 -4.92
N LYS A 43 -5.05 -5.03 -4.43
CA LYS A 43 -4.78 -4.94 -2.98
C LYS A 43 -4.17 -3.59 -2.62
N LEU A 44 -4.70 -2.96 -1.58
CA LEU A 44 -4.08 -1.84 -0.89
C LEU A 44 -3.05 -2.38 0.10
N ILE A 45 -1.78 -2.16 -0.20
CA ILE A 45 -0.65 -2.68 0.57
C ILE A 45 -0.07 -1.58 1.45
N PHE A 46 0.21 -1.93 2.71
CA PHE A 46 1.01 -1.12 3.63
C PHE A 46 2.25 -1.87 4.10
N VAL A 47 3.35 -1.13 4.26
CA VAL A 47 4.66 -1.64 4.70
C VAL A 47 5.23 -0.72 5.77
N SER A 48 5.53 -1.27 6.95
CA SER A 48 6.13 -0.56 8.09
C SER A 48 7.01 -1.51 8.92
N PRO A 49 8.19 -1.07 9.40
CA PRO A 49 8.97 -1.81 10.39
C PRO A 49 8.19 -2.12 11.69
N THR A 50 7.28 -1.24 12.09
CA THR A 50 6.40 -1.47 13.24
C THR A 50 5.47 -2.67 13.01
N PHE A 51 4.97 -2.88 11.79
CA PHE A 51 4.14 -4.06 11.48
C PHE A 51 4.95 -5.35 11.51
N ASP A 52 6.20 -5.33 11.05
CA ASP A 52 7.10 -6.49 11.15
C ASP A 52 7.38 -6.87 12.61
N THR A 53 7.56 -5.86 13.47
CA THR A 53 7.91 -6.05 14.88
C THR A 53 6.71 -6.47 15.74
N LYS A 54 5.54 -5.85 15.52
CA LYS A 54 4.32 -6.10 16.30
C LYS A 54 3.48 -7.26 15.75
N GLY A 55 3.76 -7.64 14.50
CA GLY A 55 3.10 -8.73 13.81
C GLY A 55 1.76 -8.36 13.15
N PRO A 56 1.25 -9.25 12.28
CA PRO A 56 0.09 -8.98 11.44
C PRO A 56 -1.19 -8.73 12.24
N ARG A 57 -1.40 -9.43 13.36
CA ARG A 57 -2.61 -9.24 14.18
C ARG A 57 -2.73 -7.82 14.71
N PHE A 58 -1.61 -7.21 15.13
CA PHE A 58 -1.59 -5.81 15.55
C PHE A 58 -1.92 -4.88 14.37
N ALA A 59 -1.26 -5.09 13.23
CA ALA A 59 -1.43 -4.25 12.05
C ALA A 59 -2.89 -4.26 11.54
N TYR A 60 -3.47 -5.45 11.39
CA TYR A 60 -4.86 -5.61 10.94
C TYR A 60 -5.87 -5.05 11.94
N LYS A 61 -5.65 -5.23 13.25
CA LYS A 61 -6.49 -4.60 14.26
C LYS A 61 -6.45 -3.07 14.14
N LEU A 62 -5.25 -2.50 14.01
CA LEU A 62 -5.09 -1.06 13.89
C LEU A 62 -5.79 -0.51 12.64
N ILE A 63 -5.68 -1.22 11.51
CA ILE A 63 -6.39 -0.85 10.28
C ILE A 63 -7.91 -0.87 10.51
N LEU A 64 -8.44 -1.94 11.11
CA LEU A 64 -9.88 -2.02 11.43
C LEU A 64 -10.31 -0.85 12.31
N ASP A 65 -9.54 -0.52 13.35
CA ASP A 65 -9.83 0.60 14.24
C ASP A 65 -9.84 1.94 13.46
N VAL A 66 -8.93 2.13 12.50
CA VAL A 66 -8.89 3.32 11.62
C VAL A 66 -10.11 3.38 10.71
N LEU A 67 -10.50 2.25 10.08
CA LEU A 67 -11.67 2.19 9.21
C LEU A 67 -12.95 2.55 9.98
N GLN A 68 -13.13 1.95 11.16
CA GLN A 68 -14.30 2.18 12.02
C GLN A 68 -14.36 3.63 12.53
N LYS A 69 -13.27 4.13 13.10
CA LYS A 69 -13.20 5.49 13.66
C LYS A 69 -13.48 6.57 12.63
N ASN A 70 -13.11 6.34 11.37
CA ASN A 70 -13.27 7.30 10.29
C ASN A 70 -14.51 7.05 9.42
N SER A 71 -15.38 6.12 9.84
CA SER A 71 -16.60 5.71 9.12
C SER A 71 -16.33 5.39 7.64
N ILE A 72 -15.18 4.77 7.35
CA ILE A 72 -14.84 4.30 6.01
C ILE A 72 -15.65 3.04 5.76
N LYS A 73 -16.56 3.12 4.79
CA LYS A 73 -17.55 2.07 4.54
C LYS A 73 -16.96 0.93 3.70
N GLU A 74 -17.41 -0.29 3.97
CA GLU A 74 -16.96 -1.50 3.25
C GLU A 74 -17.32 -1.49 1.75
N ASN A 75 -18.34 -0.74 1.34
CA ASN A 75 -18.67 -0.58 -0.07
C ASN A 75 -17.63 0.24 -0.85
N LEU A 76 -16.74 0.96 -0.15
CA LEU A 76 -15.66 1.75 -0.76
C LEU A 76 -14.33 0.99 -0.79
N ILE A 77 -14.10 0.14 0.20
CA ILE A 77 -12.94 -0.73 0.29
C ILE A 77 -13.29 -1.93 1.17
N ALA A 78 -13.17 -3.14 0.63
CA ALA A 78 -13.35 -4.34 1.44
C ALA A 78 -12.08 -4.55 2.29
N PHE A 79 -12.25 -5.04 3.52
CA PHE A 79 -11.12 -5.32 4.39
C PHE A 79 -10.16 -6.36 3.79
N GLU A 80 -10.70 -7.31 3.03
CA GLU A 80 -9.97 -8.34 2.29
C GLU A 80 -9.08 -7.80 1.16
N ASP A 81 -9.33 -6.56 0.72
CA ASP A 81 -8.48 -5.87 -0.25
C ASP A 81 -7.27 -5.21 0.42
N ILE A 82 -7.17 -5.22 1.75
CA ILE A 82 -6.06 -4.60 2.48
C ILE A 82 -5.04 -5.68 2.87
N SER A 83 -3.78 -5.44 2.50
CA SER A 83 -2.68 -6.34 2.76
C SER A 83 -1.56 -5.65 3.51
N ILE A 84 -0.93 -6.37 4.43
CA ILE A 84 0.33 -5.96 5.06
C ILE A 84 1.44 -6.80 4.46
N LEU A 85 2.45 -6.15 3.92
CA LEU A 85 3.66 -6.84 3.46
C LEU A 85 4.84 -6.47 4.34
N PRO A 86 5.79 -7.42 4.55
CA PRO A 86 6.98 -7.13 5.32
C PRO A 86 7.91 -6.16 4.57
N VAL A 87 8.80 -5.49 5.31
CA VAL A 87 9.80 -4.59 4.71
C VAL A 87 10.72 -5.34 3.72
N SER A 88 10.92 -6.63 3.93
CA SER A 88 11.68 -7.53 3.06
C SER A 88 10.90 -8.05 1.85
N SER A 89 9.65 -7.62 1.65
CA SER A 89 8.81 -8.08 0.54
C SER A 89 9.49 -7.84 -0.82
N PRO A 90 9.54 -8.84 -1.71
CA PRO A 90 10.06 -8.66 -3.07
C PRO A 90 9.31 -7.57 -3.84
N ILE A 91 7.98 -7.52 -3.72
CA ILE A 91 7.14 -6.51 -4.40
C ILE A 91 7.53 -5.10 -3.95
N PHE A 92 7.67 -4.90 -2.64
CA PHE A 92 8.08 -3.60 -2.11
C PHE A 92 9.52 -3.25 -2.52
N SER A 93 10.41 -4.24 -2.54
CA SER A 93 11.80 -4.06 -2.95
C SER A 93 11.92 -3.63 -4.41
N LEU A 94 11.09 -4.17 -5.31
CA LEU A 94 11.01 -3.74 -6.71
C LEU A 94 10.71 -2.24 -6.81
N PHE A 95 9.62 -1.78 -6.19
CA PHE A 95 9.27 -0.36 -6.21
C PHE A 95 10.34 0.51 -5.55
N LYS A 96 10.92 0.05 -4.44
CA LYS A 96 11.99 0.76 -3.73
C LYS A 96 13.24 0.99 -4.61
N THR A 97 13.50 0.10 -5.57
CA THR A 97 14.60 0.27 -6.54
C THR A 97 14.23 1.18 -7.71
N ALA A 98 12.97 1.12 -8.18
CA ALA A 98 12.51 1.86 -9.35
C ALA A 98 12.14 3.31 -9.07
N ILE A 99 11.61 3.60 -7.88
CA ILE A 99 11.10 4.92 -7.53
C ILE A 99 11.40 5.29 -6.09
N LYS A 100 11.55 6.60 -5.87
CA LYS A 100 11.65 7.20 -4.55
C LYS A 100 10.59 8.29 -4.46
N THR A 101 9.69 8.16 -3.50
CA THR A 101 8.79 9.25 -3.13
C THR A 101 9.40 10.04 -1.97
N GLY A 102 8.89 11.25 -1.74
CA GLY A 102 9.06 11.92 -0.45
C GLY A 102 8.26 11.22 0.66
N LYS A 103 8.32 11.78 1.87
CA LYS A 103 7.40 11.39 2.96
C LYS A 103 5.96 11.76 2.66
N ASP A 104 5.77 12.82 1.86
CA ASP A 104 4.46 13.24 1.40
C ASP A 104 3.81 12.20 0.49
N ILE A 105 2.49 12.24 0.42
CA ILE A 105 1.71 11.36 -0.44
C ILE A 105 1.92 11.79 -1.89
N SER A 106 2.36 10.85 -2.70
CA SER A 106 2.45 10.96 -4.16
C SER A 106 1.28 10.19 -4.78
N ASN A 107 0.92 10.45 -6.03
CA ASN A 107 -0.10 9.65 -6.74
C ASN A 107 0.49 9.18 -8.07
N ILE A 108 1.43 8.22 -8.00
CA ILE A 108 2.23 7.79 -9.15
C ILE A 108 1.70 6.46 -9.67
N ARG A 109 1.20 6.46 -10.90
CA ARG A 109 0.69 5.25 -11.55
C ARG A 109 1.76 4.56 -12.38
N PHE A 110 1.98 3.28 -12.12
CA PHE A 110 2.77 2.37 -12.94
C PHE A 110 1.83 1.43 -13.65
N ARG A 111 1.80 1.45 -14.98
CA ARG A 111 0.96 0.54 -15.77
C ARG A 111 1.78 -0.07 -16.89
N LYS A 112 1.69 -1.40 -17.05
CA LYS A 112 2.41 -2.17 -18.07
C LYS A 112 3.90 -1.85 -18.14
N ASN A 113 4.51 -1.71 -16.96
CA ASN A 113 5.92 -1.40 -16.83
C ASN A 113 6.70 -2.66 -16.44
N SER A 114 7.98 -2.69 -16.77
CA SER A 114 8.90 -3.69 -16.23
C SER A 114 9.86 -3.04 -15.26
N ILE A 115 10.05 -3.67 -14.10
CA ILE A 115 11.08 -3.33 -13.12
C ILE A 115 12.00 -4.53 -13.00
N ASN A 116 13.26 -4.38 -13.41
CA ASN A 116 14.28 -5.45 -13.36
C ASN A 116 13.82 -6.79 -14.00
N GLY A 117 13.07 -6.72 -15.11
CA GLY A 117 12.56 -7.91 -15.81
C GLY A 117 11.27 -8.49 -15.22
N VAL A 118 10.76 -7.96 -14.09
CA VAL A 118 9.45 -8.30 -13.55
C VAL A 118 8.40 -7.38 -14.17
N ILE A 119 7.32 -7.95 -14.70
CA ILE A 119 6.20 -7.19 -15.27
C ILE A 119 5.29 -6.74 -14.12
N ILE A 120 4.95 -5.45 -14.14
CA ILE A 120 3.96 -4.83 -13.26
C ILE A 120 2.78 -4.43 -14.13
N GLU A 121 1.67 -5.16 -14.00
CA GLU A 121 0.47 -4.89 -14.79
C GLU A 121 -0.12 -3.52 -14.47
N ASP A 122 -0.42 -3.26 -13.19
CA ASP A 122 -0.84 -1.93 -12.72
C ASP A 122 -0.57 -1.75 -11.23
N ALA A 123 -0.19 -0.53 -10.84
CA ALA A 123 0.02 -0.12 -9.45
C ALA A 123 -0.19 1.39 -9.30
N MET A 124 -0.80 1.80 -8.19
CA MET A 124 -0.92 3.20 -7.79
C MET A 124 -0.13 3.42 -6.51
N LEU A 125 0.97 4.16 -6.60
CA LEU A 125 1.91 4.33 -5.50
C LEU A 125 1.64 5.62 -4.74
N TYR A 126 1.37 5.49 -3.44
CA TYR A 126 1.26 6.61 -2.52
C TYR A 126 2.59 7.01 -1.91
N ARG A 127 3.34 6.01 -1.44
CA ARG A 127 4.61 6.19 -0.75
C ARG A 127 5.53 4.99 -0.97
N VAL A 128 6.78 5.28 -1.28
CA VAL A 128 7.90 4.34 -1.34
C VAL A 128 9.16 5.04 -0.85
N LEU A 129 9.54 4.79 0.41
CA LEU A 129 10.72 5.39 1.03
C LEU A 129 11.95 4.49 0.90
N SER A 130 13.11 5.09 0.60
CA SER A 130 14.41 4.43 0.70
C SER A 130 14.90 4.41 2.16
N ASN A 131 15.60 3.34 2.58
CA ASN A 131 16.36 3.42 3.83
C ASN A 131 17.45 4.47 3.63
N LYS A 132 17.60 5.40 4.58
CA LYS A 132 18.91 6.01 4.80
C LYS A 132 19.88 4.86 4.99
N GLN A 133 20.89 4.76 4.13
CA GLN A 133 22.14 4.18 4.59
C GLN A 133 22.51 5.01 5.81
N VAL A 134 22.56 4.35 6.96
CA VAL A 134 23.29 4.93 8.10
C VAL A 134 24.70 5.12 7.55
N ALA A 135 25.07 6.39 7.36
CA ALA A 135 26.45 6.78 7.13
C ALA A 135 27.27 6.46 8.38
#